data_AF-A0A2G4HE85-F1
#
_entry.id   AF-A0A2G4HE85-F1
#
_cell.length_a   1.000
_cell.length_b   1.000
_cell.length_c   1.000
_cell.angle_alpha   90.00
_cell.angle_beta   90.00
_cell.angle_gamma   90.00
#
_symmetry.space_group_name_H-M   'P 1'
#
loop_
_entity.id
_entity.type
_entity.pdbx_description
1 polymer ?
#
loop_
_entity_poly.entity_id
_entity_poly.type
_entity_poly.pdbx_seq_one_letter_code
_entity_poly.pdbx_strand_id
1 'polypeptide(L)' 'MNPKILKGIILLTFSFPFLFGGPAFFYWIAGPALQEGNWVPAAFIVTGMFVGVGLVVRAISILLDGFFNPPQ' A
#
# COMPACT_ATOMS: atom_id res chain seq x y z
N MET A 1 -23.61 8.05 2.40
CA MET A 1 -22.15 8.24 2.39
C MET A 1 -21.70 8.43 0.95
N ASN A 2 -20.87 9.43 0.63
CA ASN A 2 -20.43 9.67 -0.75
C ASN A 2 -19.68 8.42 -1.28
N PRO A 3 -20.10 7.83 -2.43
CA PRO A 3 -19.48 6.64 -2.99
C PRO A 3 -17.97 6.77 -3.23
N LYS A 4 -17.49 7.97 -3.58
CA LYS A 4 -16.06 8.26 -3.75
C LYS A 4 -15.33 8.16 -2.41
N ILE A 5 -15.91 8.70 -1.33
CA ILE A 5 -15.32 8.63 0.01
C ILE A 5 -15.22 7.17 0.46
N LEU A 6 -16.27 6.37 0.30
CA LEU A 6 -16.24 4.94 0.65
C LEU A 6 -15.14 4.20 -0.13
N LYS A 7 -15.06 4.42 -1.45
CA LYS A 7 -14.05 3.79 -2.32
C LYS A 7 -12.63 4.18 -1.90
N GLY A 8 -12.43 5.46 -1.58
CA GLY A 8 -11.15 5.97 -1.10
C GLY A 8 -10.72 5.34 0.22
N ILE A 9 -11.63 5.22 1.20
CA ILE A 9 -11.35 4.54 2.49
C ILE A 9 -11.00 3.07 2.25
N ILE A 10 -11.77 2.35 1.44
CA ILE A 10 -11.50 0.94 1.13
C ILE A 10 -10.10 0.79 0.52
N LEU A 11 -9.78 1.61 -0.48
CA LEU A 11 -8.48 1.57 -1.16
C LEU A 11 -7.33 1.92 -0.20
N LEU A 12 -7.55 2.87 0.71
CA LEU A 12 -6.61 3.22 1.75
C LEU A 12 -6.36 2.02 2.67
N THR A 13 -7.40 1.36 3.17
CA THR A 13 -7.30 0.15 4.01
C THR A 13 -6.47 -0.95 3.36
N PHE A 14 -6.68 -1.21 2.06
CA PHE A 14 -5.88 -2.19 1.31
C PHE A 14 -4.41 -1.82 1.15
N SER A 15 -4.05 -0.54 1.29
CA SER A 15 -2.67 -0.09 1.18
C SER A 15 -1.86 -0.24 2.48
N PHE A 16 -2.52 -0.30 3.64
CA PHE A 16 -1.86 -0.45 4.95
C PHE A 16 -0.97 -1.70 5.07
N PRO A 17 -1.40 -2.90 4.62
CA PRO A 17 -0.53 -4.08 4.64
C PRO A 17 0.77 -3.88 3.85
N PHE A 18 0.73 -3.13 2.76
CA PHE A 18 1.92 -2.85 1.96
C PHE A 18 2.83 -1.82 2.61
N LEU A 19 2.27 -0.78 3.24
CA LEU A 19 3.04 0.25 3.93
C LEU A 19 3.68 -0.23 5.23
N PHE A 20 2.91 -0.95 6.05
CA PHE A 20 3.32 -1.33 7.41
C PHE A 20 3.71 -2.80 7.52
N GLY A 21 3.13 -3.68 6.70
CA GLY A 21 3.54 -5.08 6.62
C GLY A 21 4.84 -5.26 5.86
N GLY A 22 5.13 -4.42 4.85
CA GLY A 22 6.37 -4.49 4.06
C GLY A 22 7.64 -4.54 4.92
N PRO A 23 7.87 -3.57 5.83
CA PRO A 23 9.02 -3.60 6.74
C PRO A 23 9.06 -4.84 7.64
N ALA A 24 7.90 -5.26 8.17
CA ALA A 24 7.82 -6.44 9.03
C ALA A 24 8.19 -7.73 8.27
N PHE A 25 7.64 -7.93 7.07
CA PHE A 25 7.98 -9.05 6.21
C PHE A 25 9.43 -8.99 5.72
N PHE A 26 9.98 -7.78 5.52
CA PHE A 26 11.37 -7.62 5.15
C PHE A 26 12.29 -8.17 6.23
N TYR A 27 12.09 -7.79 7.50
CA TYR A 27 12.94 -8.31 8.58
C TYR A 27 12.71 -9.80 8.85
N TRP A 28 11.47 -10.28 8.75
CA TRP A 28 11.16 -11.66 9.13
C TRP A 28 11.49 -12.69 8.03
N ILE A 29 11.35 -12.32 6.76
CA ILE A 29 11.54 -13.22 5.61
C ILE A 29 12.78 -12.82 4.80
N ALA A 30 12.86 -11.57 4.35
CA ALA A 30 13.95 -11.14 3.48
C ALA A 30 15.30 -11.05 4.21
N GLY A 31 15.32 -10.65 5.49
CA GLY A 31 16.53 -10.57 6.30
C GLY A 31 17.27 -11.92 6.34
N PRO A 32 16.61 -13.00 6.80
CA PRO A 32 17.18 -14.35 6.75
C PRO A 32 17.56 -14.80 5.33
N ALA A 33 16.68 -14.60 4.35
CA ALA A 33 16.93 -15.02 2.97
C ALA A 33 18.16 -14.32 2.33
N LEU A 34 18.36 -13.05 2.66
CA LEU A 34 19.53 -12.28 2.19
C LEU A 34 20.83 -12.80 2.79
N GLN A 35 20.82 -13.28 4.03
CA GLN A 35 21.99 -13.92 4.64
C GLN A 35 22.39 -15.21 3.92
N GLU A 36 21.43 -15.90 3.31
CA GLU A 36 21.62 -17.08 2.47
C GLU A 36 21.94 -16.73 1.00
N GLY A 37 22.04 -15.44 0.66
CA GLY A 37 22.29 -14.95 -0.70
C GLY A 37 21.05 -14.90 -1.60
N ASN A 38 19.87 -15.23 -1.07
CA ASN A 38 18.60 -15.18 -1.80
C ASN A 38 17.95 -13.78 -1.69
N TRP A 39 18.11 -12.97 -2.73
CA TRP A 39 17.57 -11.61 -2.81
C TRP A 39 16.13 -11.52 -3.32
N VAL A 40 15.54 -12.63 -3.81
CA VAL A 40 14.20 -12.63 -4.41
C VAL A 40 13.12 -12.16 -3.43
N PRO A 41 13.07 -12.63 -2.16
CA PRO A 41 12.08 -12.16 -1.20
C PRO A 41 12.21 -10.67 -0.90
N ALA A 42 13.45 -10.16 -0.81
CA ALA A 42 13.72 -8.75 -0.59
C ALA A 42 13.18 -7.89 -1.74
N ALA A 43 13.48 -8.27 -2.98
CA ALA A 43 13.01 -7.56 -4.17
C ALA A 43 11.47 -7.58 -4.27
N PHE A 44 10.84 -8.71 -3.99
CA PHE A 44 9.38 -8.83 -4.02
C PHE A 44 8.71 -7.92 -2.99
N ILE A 45 9.21 -7.91 -1.74
CA ILE A 45 8.65 -7.09 -0.66
C ILE A 45 8.84 -5.61 -0.94
N VAL A 46 10.04 -5.18 -1.33
CA VAL A 46 10.33 -3.77 -1.67
C VAL A 46 9.45 -3.31 -2.83
N THR A 47 9.30 -4.12 -3.87
CA THR A 47 8.40 -3.81 -5.00
C THR A 47 6.96 -3.68 -4.54
N GLY A 48 6.49 -4.58 -3.67
CA GLY A 48 5.16 -4.50 -3.07
C GLY A 48 4.92 -3.22 -2.28
N MET A 49 5.94 -2.72 -1.56
CA MET A 49 5.87 -1.44 -0.84
C MET A 49 5.68 -0.26 -1.80
N PHE A 50 6.40 -0.23 -2.93
CA PHE A 50 6.21 0.80 -3.96
C PHE A 50 4.81 0.77 -4.57
N VAL A 51 4.26 -0.43 -4.84
CA VAL A 51 2.86 -0.57 -5.27
C VAL A 51 1.91 -0.02 -4.21
N GLY A 52 2.18 -0.31 -2.93
CA GLY A 52 1.45 0.26 -1.79
C GLY A 52 1.40 1.78 -1.81
N VAL A 53 2.53 2.45 -2.02
CA VAL A 53 2.59 3.92 -2.14
C VAL A 53 1.69 4.42 -3.28
N GLY A 54 1.73 3.79 -4.44
CA GLY A 54 0.86 4.15 -5.56
C GLY A 54 -0.63 4.02 -5.23
N LEU A 55 -1.02 2.97 -4.49
CA LEU A 55 -2.39 2.79 -4.01
C LEU A 55 -2.80 3.86 -3.00
N VAL A 56 -1.92 4.28 -2.10
CA VAL A 56 -2.16 5.36 -1.13
C VAL A 56 -2.43 6.68 -1.85
N VAL A 57 -1.55 7.06 -2.78
CA VAL A 57 -1.70 8.30 -3.55
C VAL A 57 -3.05 8.31 -4.25
N ARG A 58 -3.41 7.20 -4.92
CA ARG A 58 -4.71 7.05 -5.59
C ARG A 58 -5.89 7.11 -4.61
N ALA A 59 -5.78 6.49 -3.45
CA ALA A 59 -6.82 6.49 -2.42
C ALA A 59 -7.09 7.92 -1.91
N ILE A 60 -6.02 8.66 -1.62
CA ILE A 60 -6.08 10.05 -1.18
C ILE A 60 -6.72 10.92 -2.27
N SER A 61 -6.30 10.80 -3.53
CA SER A 61 -6.91 11.55 -4.63
C SER A 61 -8.43 11.31 -4.73
N ILE A 62 -8.87 10.05 -4.61
CA ILE A 62 -10.31 9.71 -4.63
C ILE A 62 -11.05 10.29 -3.41
N LEU A 63 -10.42 10.31 -2.24
CA LEU A 63 -10.98 10.92 -1.04
C LEU A 63 -11.15 12.42 -1.21
N LEU A 64 -10.09 13.11 -1.66
CA LEU A 64 -10.10 14.54 -1.93
C LEU A 64 -11.17 14.89 -2.97
N ASP A 65 -11.29 14.12 -4.05
CA ASP A 65 -12.36 14.28 -5.03
C ASP A 65 -13.76 14.08 -4.41
N GLY A 66 -13.89 13.15 -3.46
CA GLY A 66 -15.15 12.93 -2.74
C GLY A 66 -15.52 14.09 -1.81
N PHE A 67 -14.54 14.73 -1.17
CA PHE A 67 -14.77 15.85 -0.26
C PHE A 67 -15.02 17.17 -1.00
N PHE A 68 -14.23 17.45 -2.05
CA PHE A 68 -14.22 18.75 -2.72
C PHE A 68 -15.03 18.80 -4.01
N ASN A 69 -15.32 17.64 -4.63
CA ASN A 69 -16.16 17.52 -5.83
C ASN A 69 -17.23 16.42 -5.65
N PRO A 70 -18.17 16.63 -4.70
CA PRO A 70 -19.23 15.66 -4.44
C PRO A 70 -20.07 15.43 -5.70
N PRO A 71 -20.45 14.17 -6.00
CA PRO A 71 -21.38 13.91 -7.09
C PRO A 71 -22.70 14.65 -6.80
N GLN A 72 -23.20 15.37 -7.81
CA GLN A 72 -24.48 16.09 -7.76
C GLN A 72 -25.64 15.14 -7.48
#